data_AF-A6LLW8-F1
#
_entry.id   AF-A6LLW8-F1
#
_cell.length_a   1.000
_cell.length_b   1.000
_cell.length_c   1.000
_cell.angle_alpha   90.00
_cell.angle_beta   90.00
_cell.angle_gamma   90.00
#
_symmetry.space_group_name_H-M   'P 1'
#
loop_
_entity.id
_entity.type
_entity.pdbx_description
1 polymer ?
#
loop_
_entity_poly.entity_id
_entity_poly.type
_entity_poly.pdbx_seq_one_letter_code
_entity_poly.pdbx_strand_id
1 'polypeptide(L)'
;MGIYEKYKEDVKQITGKYYKKYKRKICSYEDLYQTVWYILLAGLKVFDGRGDERKFLLLFIKNKLISILNYNRKPPYCINYPFTPLNIEYISADNDKNKYFMEIHGDFSRK
;
A
#
# COMPACT_ATOMS: atom_id res chain seq x y z
N MET A 1 23.68 10.46 -3.88
CA MET A 1 22.47 10.54 -4.75
C MET A 1 21.25 10.53 -3.84
N GLY A 2 20.31 11.46 -4.00
CA GLY A 2 19.14 11.55 -3.11
C GLY A 2 18.17 10.38 -3.28
N ILE A 3 17.31 10.14 -2.28
CA ILE A 3 16.27 9.08 -2.31
C ILE A 3 15.38 9.23 -3.54
N TYR A 4 14.97 10.46 -3.86
CA TYR A 4 14.14 10.74 -5.03
C TYR A 4 14.80 10.24 -6.32
N GLU A 5 16.04 10.67 -6.59
CA GLU A 5 16.78 10.27 -7.79
C GLU A 5 17.04 8.77 -7.87
N LYS A 6 17.22 8.12 -6.71
CA LYS A 6 17.46 6.68 -6.63
C LYS A 6 16.25 5.84 -7.01
N TYR A 7 15.03 6.29 -6.68
CA TYR A 7 13.83 5.45 -6.79
C TYR A 7 12.72 6.00 -7.68
N LYS A 8 12.84 7.21 -8.24
CA LYS A 8 11.76 7.83 -9.03
C LYS A 8 11.23 6.94 -10.16
N GLU A 9 12.11 6.25 -10.87
CA GLU A 9 11.71 5.36 -11.96
C GLU A 9 11.01 4.10 -11.45
N ASP A 10 11.52 3.47 -10.38
CA ASP A 10 10.89 2.32 -9.74
C ASP A 10 9.47 2.69 -9.25
N VAL A 11 9.34 3.83 -8.58
CA VAL A 11 8.04 4.33 -8.10
C VAL A 11 7.09 4.57 -9.27
N LYS A 12 7.52 5.29 -10.31
CA LYS A 12 6.69 5.59 -11.49
C LYS A 12 6.21 4.31 -12.18
N GLN A 13 7.09 3.33 -12.35
CA GLN A 13 6.75 2.03 -12.95
C GLN A 13 5.75 1.25 -12.10
N ILE A 14 5.96 1.18 -10.78
CA ILE A 14 5.04 0.50 -9.85
C ILE A 14 3.67 1.19 -9.88
N THR A 15 3.62 2.51 -9.75
CA THR A 15 2.37 3.28 -9.79
C THR A 15 1.63 3.02 -11.10
N GLY A 16 2.29 3.11 -12.26
CA GLY A 16 1.67 2.84 -13.56
C GLY A 16 1.07 1.43 -13.65
N LYS A 17 1.81 0.42 -13.19
CA LYS A 17 1.37 -0.98 -13.19
C LYS A 17 0.11 -1.17 -12.33
N TYR A 18 0.10 -0.66 -11.11
CA TYR A 18 -1.03 -0.83 -10.20
C TYR A 18 -2.22 0.05 -10.58
N TYR A 19 -1.99 1.27 -11.06
CA TYR A 19 -3.05 2.14 -11.57
C TYR A 19 -3.81 1.47 -12.72
N LYS A 20 -3.08 0.90 -13.70
CA LYS A 20 -3.71 0.18 -14.81
C LYS A 20 -4.53 -1.03 -14.34
N LYS A 21 -4.01 -1.79 -13.37
CA LYS A 21 -4.66 -3.00 -12.85
C LYS A 21 -5.89 -2.69 -11.98
N TYR A 22 -5.86 -1.62 -11.20
CA TYR A 22 -6.88 -1.30 -10.19
C TYR A 22 -7.63 0.01 -10.49
N LYS A 23 -7.64 0.46 -11.76
CA LYS A 23 -8.16 1.77 -12.19
C LYS A 23 -9.51 2.15 -11.59
N ARG A 24 -10.44 1.20 -11.48
CA ARG A 24 -11.80 1.44 -10.92
C ARG A 24 -11.80 1.74 -9.42
N LYS A 25 -10.86 1.17 -8.68
CA LYS A 25 -10.75 1.35 -7.23
C LYS A 25 -9.98 2.60 -6.86
N ILE A 26 -9.12 3.10 -7.74
CA ILE A 26 -8.17 4.15 -7.42
C ILE A 26 -8.76 5.52 -7.74
N CYS A 27 -8.63 6.47 -6.81
CA CYS A 27 -9.15 7.83 -6.94
C CYS A 27 -8.40 8.61 -8.02
N SER A 28 -7.07 8.66 -7.92
CA SER A 28 -6.22 9.32 -8.91
C SER A 28 -4.87 8.62 -9.06
N TYR A 29 -4.18 8.89 -10.16
CA TYR A 29 -2.82 8.36 -10.34
C TYR A 29 -1.86 9.00 -9.32
N GLU A 30 -2.07 10.28 -9.03
CA GLU A 30 -1.30 11.12 -8.12
C GLU A 30 -1.40 10.60 -6.68
N ASP A 31 -2.58 10.23 -6.21
CA ASP A 31 -2.77 9.65 -4.87
C ASP A 31 -2.08 8.30 -4.74
N LEU A 32 -2.16 7.47 -5.80
CA LEU A 32 -1.41 6.22 -5.83
C LEU A 32 0.10 6.48 -5.85
N TYR A 33 0.55 7.47 -6.60
CA TYR A 33 1.97 7.84 -6.69
C TYR A 33 2.52 8.28 -5.32
N GLN A 34 1.81 9.17 -4.63
CA GLN A 34 2.14 9.60 -3.27
C GLN A 34 2.11 8.42 -2.29
N THR A 35 1.14 7.51 -2.43
CA THR A 35 1.04 6.31 -1.61
C THR A 35 2.24 5.38 -1.78
N VAL A 36 2.71 5.16 -3.02
CA VAL A 36 3.89 4.34 -3.28
C VAL A 36 5.14 4.97 -2.67
N TRP A 37 5.32 6.29 -2.80
CA TRP A 37 6.40 7.02 -2.14
C TRP A 37 6.38 6.87 -0.62
N TYR A 38 5.20 7.03 -0.02
CA TYR A 38 5.04 6.87 1.42
C TYR A 38 5.45 5.47 1.88
N ILE A 39 4.97 4.42 1.20
CA ILE A 39 5.31 3.04 1.53
C ILE A 39 6.82 2.80 1.37
N LEU A 40 7.45 3.37 0.33
CA LEU A 40 8.88 3.30 0.13
C LEU A 40 9.66 3.92 1.28
N LEU A 41 9.28 5.13 1.70
CA LEU A 41 9.92 5.83 2.83
C LEU A 41 9.73 5.07 4.15
N ALA A 42 8.55 4.50 4.36
CA ALA A 42 8.29 3.62 5.50
C ALA A 42 9.17 2.37 5.46
N GLY A 43 9.34 1.76 4.28
CA GLY A 43 10.24 0.63 4.06
C GLY A 43 11.69 0.97 4.39
N LEU A 44 12.20 2.11 3.88
CA LEU A 44 13.56 2.58 4.18
C LEU A 44 13.78 2.77 5.68
N LYS A 45 12.78 3.32 6.39
CA LYS A 45 12.88 3.55 7.84
C LYS A 45 12.99 2.25 8.65
N VAL A 46 12.42 1.15 8.17
CA VAL A 46 12.40 -0.14 8.88
C VAL A 46 13.44 -1.14 8.36
N PHE A 47 14.17 -0.80 7.30
CA PHE A 47 15.24 -1.64 6.78
C PHE A 47 16.41 -1.65 7.78
N ASP A 48 16.86 -2.85 8.15
CA ASP A 48 17.88 -3.04 9.19
C ASP A 48 19.32 -3.08 8.66
N GLY A 49 19.50 -2.80 7.36
CA GLY A 49 20.80 -2.79 6.70
C GLY A 49 21.27 -4.16 6.18
N ARG A 50 20.52 -5.25 6.39
CA ARG A 50 20.94 -6.59 5.97
C ARG A 50 20.33 -7.00 4.64
N GLY A 51 21.17 -7.49 3.74
CA GLY A 51 20.75 -8.00 2.43
C GLY A 51 20.59 -6.93 1.35
N ASP A 52 19.79 -7.25 0.33
CA ASP A 52 19.54 -6.35 -0.81
C ASP A 52 18.37 -5.41 -0.51
N GLU A 53 18.71 -4.15 -0.20
CA GLU A 53 17.75 -3.08 0.11
C GLU A 53 16.70 -2.90 -1.00
N ARG A 54 17.11 -2.94 -2.27
CA ARG A 54 16.16 -2.72 -3.38
C ARG A 54 15.15 -3.85 -3.46
N LYS A 55 15.59 -5.10 -3.35
CA LYS A 55 14.69 -6.26 -3.33
C LYS A 55 13.75 -6.22 -2.12
N PHE A 56 14.27 -5.85 -0.95
CA PHE A 56 13.47 -5.66 0.25
C PHE A 56 12.36 -4.61 0.01
N LEU A 57 12.72 -3.42 -0.48
CA LEU A 57 11.76 -2.34 -0.73
C LEU A 57 10.71 -2.73 -1.77
N LEU A 58 11.11 -3.37 -2.87
CA LEU A 58 10.17 -3.82 -3.91
C LEU A 58 9.15 -4.82 -3.36
N LEU A 59 9.59 -5.77 -2.53
CA LEU A 59 8.70 -6.73 -1.87
C LEU A 59 7.80 -6.03 -0.85
N PHE A 60 8.35 -5.12 -0.05
CA PHE A 60 7.62 -4.36 0.95
C PHE A 60 6.50 -3.53 0.32
N ILE A 61 6.82 -2.77 -0.74
CA ILE A 61 5.86 -1.98 -1.51
C ILE A 61 4.77 -2.87 -2.10
N LYS A 62 5.15 -3.98 -2.75
CA LYS A 62 4.21 -4.93 -3.33
C LYS A 62 3.21 -5.43 -2.30
N ASN A 63 3.68 -5.87 -1.13
CA ASN A 63 2.84 -6.46 -0.10
C ASN A 63 1.89 -5.42 0.50
N LYS A 64 2.35 -4.19 0.76
CA LYS A 64 1.52 -3.11 1.28
C LYS A 64 0.49 -2.63 0.25
N LEU A 65 0.87 -2.49 -1.02
CA LEU A 65 -0.08 -2.16 -2.09
C LEU A 65 -1.14 -3.23 -2.29
N ILE A 66 -0.78 -4.51 -2.21
CA ILE A 66 -1.77 -5.60 -2.22
C ILE A 66 -2.74 -5.45 -1.05
N SER A 67 -2.23 -5.18 0.15
CA SER A 67 -3.06 -4.96 1.33
C SER A 67 -4.05 -3.82 1.17
N ILE A 68 -3.63 -2.71 0.56
CA ILE A 68 -4.48 -1.55 0.33
C ILE A 68 -5.48 -1.83 -0.81
N LEU A 69 -5.01 -2.29 -1.97
CA LEU A 69 -5.82 -2.37 -3.19
C LEU A 69 -6.71 -3.62 -3.27
N ASN A 70 -6.28 -4.75 -2.70
CA ASN A 70 -7.10 -5.96 -2.65
C ASN A 70 -7.99 -5.99 -1.41
N TYR A 71 -7.41 -5.68 -0.24
CA TYR A 71 -8.08 -5.85 1.05
C TYR A 71 -8.58 -4.54 1.64
N ASN A 72 -8.56 -3.46 0.86
CA ASN A 72 -9.12 -2.15 1.20
C ASN A 72 -8.56 -1.53 2.49
N ARG A 73 -7.40 -2.01 2.97
CA ARG A 73 -6.79 -1.57 4.22
C ARG A 73 -6.14 -0.20 4.09
N LYS A 74 -5.97 0.49 5.22
CA LYS A 74 -5.20 1.73 5.27
C LYS A 74 -3.70 1.52 4.97
N PRO A 75 -3.00 2.55 4.45
CA PRO A 75 -1.54 2.56 4.37
C PRO A 75 -0.87 2.29 5.73
N PRO A 76 0.35 1.69 5.73
CA PRO A 76 1.01 1.28 6.96
C PRO A 76 1.33 2.48 7.86
N TYR A 77 1.15 2.37 9.18
CA TYR A 77 1.47 3.43 10.15
C TYR A 77 0.62 4.71 10.06
N CYS A 78 -0.53 4.69 9.37
CA CYS A 78 -1.54 5.75 9.44
C CYS A 78 -2.52 5.47 10.59
N ILE A 79 -2.40 6.22 11.69
CA ILE A 79 -3.29 6.10 12.87
C ILE A 79 -4.53 6.99 12.73
N ASN A 80 -4.38 8.26 12.32
CA ASN A 80 -5.45 9.26 12.46
C ASN A 80 -5.84 10.10 11.21
N TYR A 81 -5.15 10.07 10.05
CA TYR A 81 -5.50 10.92 8.88
C TYR A 81 -4.85 10.43 7.56
N PRO A 82 -5.35 10.81 6.35
CA PRO A 82 -6.53 10.23 5.71
C PRO A 82 -6.24 9.76 4.26
N PHE A 83 -4.97 9.67 3.86
CA PHE A 83 -4.69 9.46 2.45
C PHE A 83 -4.81 7.97 2.14
N THR A 84 -5.63 7.69 1.14
CA THR A 84 -5.79 6.37 0.57
C THR A 84 -5.85 6.58 -0.93
N PRO A 85 -5.21 5.72 -1.72
CA PRO A 85 -5.36 5.81 -3.15
C PRO A 85 -6.76 5.36 -3.58
N LEU A 86 -7.61 4.88 -2.67
CA LEU A 86 -8.90 4.29 -2.99
C LEU A 86 -10.01 5.33 -3.09
N ASN A 87 -10.95 5.09 -4.00
CA ASN A 87 -12.25 5.76 -4.02
C ASN A 87 -13.01 5.49 -2.72
N ILE A 88 -13.86 6.44 -2.32
CA ILE A 88 -14.58 6.42 -1.04
C ILE A 88 -15.38 5.14 -0.80
N GLU A 89 -15.93 4.55 -1.86
CA GLU A 89 -16.70 3.29 -1.86
C GLU A 89 -15.87 2.07 -1.44
N TYR A 90 -14.54 2.14 -1.58
CA TYR A 90 -13.61 1.05 -1.30
C TYR A 90 -12.77 1.29 -0.06
N ILE A 91 -12.94 2.41 0.64
CA ILE A 91 -12.23 2.65 1.89
C ILE A 91 -12.81 1.72 2.94
N SER A 92 -12.00 0.82 3.54
CA SER A 92 -12.49 0.08 4.69
C SER A 92 -12.77 1.07 5.82
N ALA A 93 -14.02 1.06 6.32
CA ALA A 93 -14.23 1.46 7.69
C ALA A 93 -13.39 0.48 8.52
N ASP A 94 -12.24 0.93 9.02
CA ASP A 94 -11.44 0.20 10.00
C ASP A 94 -12.32 -0.03 11.22
N ASN A 95 -13.08 -1.11 11.17
CA ASN A 95 -13.83 -1.69 12.25
C ASN A 95 -13.71 -3.18 12.03
N ASP A 96 -13.05 -3.85 12.98
CA ASP A 96 -12.85 -5.30 13.06
C ASP A 96 -14.15 -6.12 13.10
N LYS A 97 -15.30 -5.54 12.71
CA LYS A 97 -16.64 -6.12 12.72
C LYS A 97 -17.34 -6.05 11.36
N ASN A 98 -16.66 -5.68 10.27
CA ASN A 98 -17.31 -5.60 8.97
C ASN A 98 -17.52 -7.02 8.40
N LYS A 99 -18.81 -7.39 8.21
CA LYS A 99 -19.28 -8.71 7.79
C LYS A 99 -18.61 -9.20 6.50
N TYR A 100 -18.29 -8.28 5.58
CA TYR A 100 -17.61 -8.57 4.32
C TYR A 100 -16.16 -9.05 4.49
N PHE A 101 -15.44 -8.54 5.50
CA PHE A 101 -14.07 -8.98 5.80
C PHE A 101 -14.07 -10.39 6.40
N MET A 102 -15.05 -10.69 7.28
CA MET A 102 -15.23 -12.04 7.84
C MET A 102 -15.67 -13.06 6.78
N GLU A 103 -16.56 -12.68 5.85
CA GLU A 103 -17.04 -13.55 4.78
C GLU A 103 -15.95 -13.93 3.76
N ILE A 104 -15.01 -13.03 3.46
CA ILE A 104 -13.95 -13.29 2.47
C ILE A 104 -12.71 -13.96 3.08
N HIS A 105 -12.35 -13.62 4.32
CA HIS A 105 -11.05 -14.02 4.88
C HIS A 105 -11.07 -15.20 5.85
N GLY A 106 -12.24 -15.66 6.27
CA GLY A 106 -12.35 -16.80 7.18
C GLY A 106 -11.85 -16.43 8.58
N ASP A 107 -12.69 -16.73 9.56
CA ASP A 107 -12.44 -16.46 10.96
C ASP A 107 -11.19 -17.23 11.45
N PHE A 108 -10.04 -16.54 11.58
CA PHE A 108 -8.85 -17.10 12.22
C PHE A 108 -8.90 -16.98 13.75
N SER A 109 -10.02 -16.55 14.34
CA SER A 109 -10.21 -16.57 15.80
C SER A 109 -10.87 -17.87 16.26
N ARG A 110 -10.20 -18.98 16.04
CA ARG A 110 -10.40 -20.19 16.86
C ARG A 110 -9.05 -20.75 17.27
N LYS A 111 -8.61 -20.36 18.46
CA LYS A 111 -8.13 -21.24 19.52
C LYS A 111 -8.04 -20.47 20.83
#